data_AF-A0A0R3TTB4-F1
#
_entry.id   AF-A0A0R3TTB4-F1
#
_cell.length_a   1.000
_cell.length_b   1.000
_cell.length_c   1.000
_cell.angle_alpha   90.00
_cell.angle_beta   90.00
_cell.angle_gamma   90.00
#
_symmetry.space_group_name_H-M   'P 1'
#
loop_
_entity.id
_entity.type
_entity.pdbx_description
1 polymer ?
#
loop_
_entity_poly.entity_id
_entity_poly.type
_entity_poly.pdbx_seq_one_letter_code
_entity_poly.pdbx_strand_id
1 'polypeptide(L)'
;MTSNGGGKMRIKSFPVTLNEQHIAQTWDKLKSAILEIQKMNNNGLSFEELYRNAYTLVLQRHGDLLYNGTKQVVMQHMLRIRESVVENLNNKFLSYLNSCWKDHQTAMPMIRDILLYMDRIYVAQKKLDSIYKMGMMMFCQYVVRYDIIKEHLQKTLLDMVKRERQGELISRPQIRDACQMLVELGVGSLDVYTEDFEQPFLQQTQEFYVAESEAFLAQNPSAILYINKVEQRIEEEMARVYHYLDESTGPKLVKVLEQELISRHINTIVNTDNCGLTYLLANERYSDVTTMFKVLSRVPEGPKAMSQCISAFVRERGLNIVRDTGSNNPLQYVQDLLQLRARCDDILKSLNNETIFRTQLNLDFEFFINKNPKSAEFLSLFIDEKLRRGFKGMSDHEVDNIFDQCTVLFRYIQDKDVFERYYKQHLAKRLLLGKCQSDDQEKSMIAKLMAECGGLFTSKLEGMFKDMAVSSSLMEEFMARNEMPSLGLELYVRVLTIGLWPTQSSSPRVSLPAEAVHAFNVYSE
;
A
#
# COMPACT_ATOMS: atom_id res chain seq x y z
N MET A 1 93.15 -36.44 -19.18
CA MET A 1 92.40 -35.79 -18.09
C MET A 1 90.93 -35.85 -18.46
N THR A 2 90.22 -36.89 -18.02
CA THR A 2 89.25 -36.87 -16.88
C THR A 2 87.93 -36.17 -17.29
N SER A 3 86.89 -36.92 -17.70
CA SER A 3 85.84 -37.57 -16.88
C SER A 3 84.80 -36.63 -16.27
N ASN A 4 83.56 -36.70 -16.76
CA ASN A 4 82.31 -36.91 -16.00
C ASN A 4 81.14 -36.78 -16.99
N GLY A 5 80.20 -37.72 -17.13
CA GLY A 5 79.59 -38.49 -16.05
C GLY A 5 78.27 -37.84 -15.67
N GLY A 6 77.28 -37.91 -16.57
CA GLY A 6 75.92 -37.40 -16.35
C GLY A 6 74.91 -38.35 -16.98
N GLY A 7 74.77 -39.54 -16.38
CA GLY A 7 73.78 -40.52 -16.81
C GLY A 7 72.37 -39.94 -16.68
N LYS A 8 71.70 -39.69 -17.80
CA LYS A 8 70.25 -39.54 -17.81
C LYS A 8 69.66 -40.85 -17.30
N MET A 9 69.03 -40.84 -16.12
CA MET A 9 68.17 -41.94 -15.70
C MET A 9 67.06 -42.11 -16.74
N ARG A 10 67.20 -43.12 -17.61
CA ARG A 10 66.08 -43.69 -18.34
C ARG A 10 65.31 -44.54 -17.33
N ILE A 11 64.26 -43.98 -16.74
CA ILE A 11 63.21 -44.78 -16.13
C ILE A 11 62.64 -45.63 -17.27
N LYS A 12 62.86 -46.96 -17.21
CA LYS A 12 62.15 -47.89 -18.10
C LYS A 12 60.66 -47.62 -17.93
N SER A 13 59.95 -47.46 -19.04
CA SER A 13 58.48 -47.42 -19.03
C SER A 13 57.98 -48.60 -18.21
N PHE A 14 57.33 -48.34 -17.07
CA PHE A 14 56.47 -49.33 -16.45
C PHE A 14 55.22 -49.43 -17.33
N PRO A 15 55.00 -50.52 -18.07
CA PRO A 15 53.70 -50.76 -18.65
C PRO A 15 52.90 -51.46 -17.56
N VAL A 16 52.12 -50.71 -16.79
CA VAL A 16 50.90 -51.30 -16.24
C VAL A 16 49.75 -50.54 -16.86
N THR A 17 49.64 -50.62 -18.19
CA THR A 17 48.31 -50.75 -18.78
C THR A 17 47.66 -51.90 -18.04
N LEU A 18 46.66 -51.60 -17.20
CA LEU A 18 45.86 -52.64 -16.59
C LEU A 18 45.34 -53.56 -17.70
N ASN A 19 45.46 -54.87 -17.54
CA ASN A 19 44.77 -55.82 -18.42
C ASN A 19 43.27 -55.48 -18.41
N GLU A 20 42.58 -55.58 -19.56
CA GLU A 20 41.14 -55.29 -19.66
C GLU A 20 40.30 -56.05 -18.62
N GLN A 21 40.72 -57.27 -18.27
CA GLN A 21 40.13 -58.05 -17.18
C GLN A 21 40.24 -57.39 -15.80
N HIS A 22 41.37 -56.74 -15.49
CA HIS A 22 41.56 -56.05 -14.22
C HIS A 22 40.76 -54.74 -14.17
N ILE A 23 40.56 -54.08 -15.31
CA ILE A 23 39.67 -52.90 -15.45
C ILE A 23 38.23 -53.30 -15.17
N ALA A 24 37.76 -54.39 -15.80
CA ALA A 24 36.42 -54.93 -15.59
C ALA A 24 36.18 -55.30 -14.12
N GLN A 25 37.12 -56.03 -13.50
CA GLN A 25 37.03 -56.38 -12.08
C GLN A 25 37.00 -55.15 -11.15
N THR A 26 37.80 -54.13 -11.47
CA THR A 26 37.83 -52.88 -10.67
C THR A 26 36.51 -52.12 -10.81
N TRP A 27 35.95 -52.08 -12.01
CA TRP A 27 34.63 -51.51 -12.26
C TRP A 27 33.52 -52.32 -11.56
N ASP A 28 33.54 -53.65 -11.60
CA ASP A 28 32.55 -54.49 -10.92
C ASP A 28 32.56 -54.30 -9.40
N LYS A 29 33.74 -54.11 -8.80
CA LYS A 29 33.88 -53.73 -7.39
C LYS A 29 33.25 -52.37 -7.11
N LEU A 30 33.53 -51.35 -7.92
CA LEU A 30 32.95 -50.01 -7.77
C LEU A 30 31.44 -50.02 -7.97
N LYS A 31 30.95 -50.73 -8.99
CA LYS A 31 29.52 -50.93 -9.26
C LYS A 31 28.81 -51.58 -8.08
N SER A 32 29.39 -52.63 -7.50
CA SER A 32 28.83 -53.31 -6.33
C SER A 32 28.79 -52.39 -5.12
N ALA A 33 29.87 -51.63 -4.87
CA ALA A 33 29.90 -50.66 -3.79
C ALA A 33 28.87 -49.53 -3.96
N ILE A 34 28.71 -48.97 -5.17
CA ILE A 34 27.69 -47.95 -5.46
C ILE A 34 26.29 -48.51 -5.18
N LEU A 35 26.00 -49.75 -5.59
CA LEU A 35 24.71 -50.39 -5.32
C LEU A 35 24.46 -50.60 -3.82
N GLU A 36 25.48 -51.00 -3.05
CA GLU A 36 25.34 -51.19 -1.61
C GLU A 36 25.14 -49.85 -0.88
N ILE A 37 25.84 -48.78 -1.29
CA ILE A 37 25.61 -47.42 -0.77
C ILE A 37 24.18 -46.95 -1.05
N GLN A 38 23.67 -47.20 -2.26
CA GLN A 38 22.29 -46.86 -2.62
C GLN A 38 21.24 -47.63 -1.82
N LYS A 39 21.56 -48.84 -1.35
CA LYS A 39 20.70 -49.64 -0.44
C LYS A 39 20.88 -49.28 1.04
N MET A 40 21.61 -48.22 1.36
CA MET A 40 21.99 -47.86 2.74
C MET A 40 22.84 -48.93 3.46
N ASN A 41 23.50 -49.82 2.73
CA ASN A 41 24.38 -50.85 3.30
C ASN A 41 25.85 -50.46 3.17
N ASN A 42 26.32 -49.63 4.10
CA ASN A 42 27.70 -49.13 4.09
C ASN A 42 28.69 -50.01 4.88
N ASN A 43 28.19 -51.01 5.60
CA ASN A 43 28.98 -51.83 6.50
C ASN A 43 29.92 -52.74 5.70
N GLY A 44 31.23 -52.53 5.85
CA GLY A 44 32.27 -53.32 5.17
C GLY A 44 32.86 -52.69 3.90
N LEU A 45 32.46 -51.48 3.53
CA LEU A 45 33.06 -50.74 2.41
C LEU A 45 34.27 -49.93 2.88
N SER A 46 35.41 -50.07 2.18
CA SER A 46 36.58 -49.21 2.36
C SER A 46 36.54 -48.05 1.37
N PHE A 47 36.11 -46.86 1.84
CA PHE A 47 36.02 -45.65 1.01
C PHE A 47 37.36 -45.23 0.40
N GLU A 48 38.46 -45.45 1.11
CA GLU A 48 39.81 -45.17 0.61
C GLU A 48 40.19 -46.12 -0.54
N GLU A 49 39.89 -47.42 -0.42
CA GLU A 49 40.15 -48.39 -1.47
C GLU A 49 39.30 -48.09 -2.71
N LEU A 50 38.01 -47.79 -2.52
CA LEU A 50 37.10 -47.43 -3.59
C LEU A 50 37.55 -46.14 -4.30
N TYR A 51 37.96 -45.12 -3.55
CA TYR A 51 38.53 -43.90 -4.11
C TYR A 51 39.79 -44.18 -4.93
N ARG A 52 40.73 -45.00 -4.42
CA ARG A 52 41.96 -45.37 -5.14
C ARG A 52 41.65 -46.13 -6.44
N ASN A 53 40.65 -47.00 -6.42
CA ASN A 53 40.18 -47.74 -7.59
C ASN A 53 39.60 -46.79 -8.64
N ALA A 54 38.73 -45.86 -8.24
CA ALA A 54 38.18 -44.84 -9.13
C ALA A 54 39.27 -43.91 -9.69
N TYR A 55 40.21 -43.46 -8.85
CA TYR A 55 41.37 -42.66 -9.24
C TYR A 55 42.20 -43.35 -10.33
N THR A 56 42.50 -44.64 -10.14
CA THR A 56 43.31 -45.43 -11.09
C THR A 56 42.62 -45.53 -12.45
N LEU A 57 41.31 -45.77 -12.47
CA LEU A 57 40.53 -45.84 -13.72
C LEU A 57 40.52 -44.52 -14.49
N VAL A 58 40.37 -43.38 -13.80
CA VAL A 58 40.42 -42.06 -14.44
C VAL A 58 41.82 -41.76 -14.96
N LEU A 59 42.87 -42.06 -14.19
CA LEU A 59 44.27 -41.87 -14.59
C LEU A 59 44.63 -42.65 -15.87
N GLN A 60 44.05 -43.84 -16.04
CA GLN A 60 44.24 -44.70 -17.21
C GLN A 60 43.33 -44.36 -18.40
N ARG A 61 42.71 -43.18 -18.42
CA ARG A 61 41.83 -42.70 -19.50
C ARG A 61 40.52 -43.48 -19.66
N HIS A 62 40.07 -44.21 -18.63
CA HIS A 62 38.77 -44.90 -18.62
C HIS A 62 37.65 -44.06 -17.93
N GLY A 63 37.76 -42.74 -17.94
CA GLY A 63 36.77 -41.84 -17.35
C GLY A 63 35.38 -41.93 -18.00
N ASP A 64 35.31 -42.16 -19.31
CA ASP A 64 34.03 -42.38 -20.04
C ASP A 64 33.28 -43.62 -19.53
N LEU A 65 34.01 -44.72 -19.33
CA LEU A 65 33.45 -45.96 -18.79
C LEU A 65 32.92 -45.74 -17.37
N LEU A 66 33.70 -45.05 -16.53
CA LEU A 66 33.33 -44.80 -15.14
C LEU A 66 32.11 -43.87 -15.02
N TYR A 67 32.02 -42.81 -15.84
CA TYR A 67 30.90 -41.86 -15.81
C TYR A 67 29.62 -42.52 -16.29
N ASN A 68 29.65 -43.10 -17.48
CA ASN A 68 28.47 -43.70 -18.07
C ASN A 68 28.04 -44.96 -17.29
N GLY A 69 29.01 -45.72 -16.79
CA GLY A 69 28.76 -46.85 -15.90
C GLY A 69 28.06 -46.41 -14.61
N THR A 70 28.58 -45.38 -13.93
CA THR A 70 27.96 -44.84 -12.71
C THR A 70 26.56 -44.33 -12.99
N LYS A 71 26.39 -43.56 -14.07
CA LYS A 71 25.10 -43.06 -14.54
C LYS A 71 24.10 -44.18 -14.76
N GLN A 72 24.50 -45.28 -15.43
CA GLN A 72 23.64 -46.44 -15.65
C GLN A 72 23.26 -47.16 -14.36
N VAL A 73 24.21 -47.33 -13.43
CA VAL A 73 23.95 -47.98 -12.13
C VAL A 73 22.94 -47.17 -11.32
N VAL A 74 23.16 -45.85 -11.23
CA VAL A 74 22.24 -44.94 -10.54
C VAL A 74 20.86 -44.96 -11.20
N MET A 75 20.79 -44.87 -12.52
CA MET A 75 19.54 -44.94 -13.29
C MET A 75 18.77 -46.25 -13.03
N GLN A 76 19.43 -47.41 -13.08
CA GLN A 76 18.78 -48.70 -12.82
C GLN A 76 18.23 -48.78 -11.40
N HIS A 77 18.92 -48.21 -10.42
CA HIS A 77 18.40 -48.11 -9.06
C HIS A 77 17.18 -47.18 -8.98
N MET A 78 17.21 -46.01 -9.63
CA MET A 78 16.06 -45.09 -9.70
C MET A 78 14.82 -45.76 -10.32
N LEU A 79 14.98 -46.59 -11.34
CA LEU A 79 13.85 -47.33 -11.95
C LEU A 79 13.20 -48.32 -10.98
N ARG A 80 13.98 -48.97 -10.10
CA ARG A 80 13.45 -49.85 -9.04
C ARG A 80 12.75 -49.04 -7.95
N ILE A 81 13.33 -47.91 -7.55
CA ILE A 81 12.69 -46.99 -6.59
C ILE A 81 11.36 -46.49 -7.14
N ARG A 82 11.30 -46.11 -8.43
CA ARG A 82 10.06 -45.73 -9.11
C ARG A 82 8.99 -46.81 -8.99
N GLU A 83 9.31 -48.07 -9.31
CA GLU A 83 8.34 -49.18 -9.20
C GLU A 83 7.82 -49.32 -7.76
N SER A 84 8.71 -49.27 -6.77
CA SER A 84 8.33 -49.33 -5.36
C SER A 84 7.47 -48.14 -4.92
N VAL A 85 7.74 -46.93 -5.43
CA VAL A 85 6.91 -45.74 -5.16
C VAL A 85 5.52 -45.88 -5.77
N VAL A 86 5.43 -46.43 -6.99
CA VAL A 86 4.14 -46.70 -7.66
C VAL A 86 3.30 -47.70 -6.87
N GLU A 87 3.91 -48.75 -6.33
CA GLU A 87 3.21 -49.73 -5.48
C GLU A 87 2.66 -49.12 -4.17
N ASN A 88 3.29 -48.03 -3.69
CA ASN A 88 2.92 -47.36 -2.44
C ASN A 88 2.09 -46.08 -2.64
N LEU A 89 1.52 -45.84 -3.83
CA LEU A 89 0.69 -44.64 -4.10
C LEU A 89 -0.51 -44.52 -3.15
N ASN A 90 -1.17 -45.65 -2.84
CA ASN A 90 -2.38 -45.63 -2.01
C ASN A 90 -2.10 -45.70 -0.50
N ASN A 91 -0.85 -45.92 -0.08
CA ASN A 91 -0.49 -46.13 1.32
C ASN A 91 0.73 -45.29 1.70
N LYS A 92 0.52 -44.19 2.43
CA LYS A 92 1.61 -43.36 2.99
C LYS A 92 2.59 -42.83 1.92
N PHE A 93 2.10 -42.56 0.72
CA PHE A 93 2.87 -42.12 -0.45
C PHE A 93 3.90 -41.02 -0.15
N LEU A 94 3.47 -39.88 0.41
CA LEU A 94 4.39 -38.75 0.67
C LEU A 94 5.52 -39.12 1.64
N SER A 95 5.23 -39.86 2.71
CA SER A 95 6.26 -40.31 3.64
C SER A 95 7.21 -41.32 3.01
N TYR A 96 6.70 -42.21 2.14
CA TYR A 96 7.53 -43.18 1.44
C TYR A 96 8.45 -42.51 0.42
N LEU A 97 7.90 -41.64 -0.43
CA LEU A 97 8.67 -40.85 -1.40
C LEU A 97 9.75 -40.01 -0.71
N ASN A 98 9.41 -39.34 0.39
CA ASN A 98 10.37 -38.56 1.18
C ASN A 98 11.45 -39.45 1.82
N SER A 99 11.13 -40.68 2.24
CA SER A 99 12.14 -41.64 2.71
C SER A 99 13.11 -42.00 1.60
N CYS A 100 12.60 -42.36 0.42
CA CYS A 100 13.44 -42.66 -0.74
C CYS A 100 14.31 -41.48 -1.17
N TRP A 101 13.78 -40.25 -1.05
CA TRP A 101 14.55 -39.03 -1.29
C TRP A 101 15.68 -38.85 -0.28
N LYS A 102 15.40 -38.98 1.03
CA LYS A 102 16.40 -38.87 2.09
C LYS A 102 17.51 -39.90 1.96
N ASP A 103 17.14 -41.13 1.60
CA ASP A 103 18.10 -42.19 1.29
C ASP A 103 18.99 -41.77 0.12
N HIS A 104 18.41 -41.34 -1.00
CA HIS A 104 19.18 -40.88 -2.16
C HIS A 104 20.08 -39.67 -1.88
N GLN A 105 19.58 -38.71 -1.10
CA GLN A 105 20.31 -37.53 -0.65
C GLN A 105 21.50 -37.89 0.25
N THR A 106 21.40 -38.98 1.00
CA THR A 106 22.50 -39.51 1.83
C THR A 106 23.51 -40.30 0.98
N ALA A 107 23.04 -41.11 0.03
CA ALA A 107 23.89 -41.94 -0.83
C ALA A 107 24.74 -41.10 -1.80
N MET A 108 24.18 -40.07 -2.41
CA MET A 108 24.85 -39.34 -3.50
C MET A 108 26.12 -38.58 -3.10
N PRO A 109 26.19 -37.91 -1.93
CA PRO A 109 27.45 -37.36 -1.42
C PRO A 109 28.53 -38.43 -1.22
N MET A 110 28.15 -39.62 -0.73
CA MET A 110 29.09 -40.73 -0.53
C MET A 110 29.64 -41.25 -1.86
N ILE A 111 28.78 -41.39 -2.87
CA ILE A 111 29.19 -41.75 -4.24
C ILE A 111 30.08 -40.67 -4.85
N ARG A 112 29.72 -39.39 -4.67
CA ARG A 112 30.53 -38.25 -5.10
C ARG A 112 31.92 -38.29 -4.46
N ASP A 113 32.02 -38.61 -3.18
CA ASP A 113 33.30 -38.62 -2.46
C ASP A 113 34.20 -39.77 -2.93
N ILE A 114 33.64 -40.95 -3.22
CA ILE A 114 34.36 -42.05 -3.88
C ILE A 114 34.86 -41.63 -5.27
N LEU A 115 34.06 -40.85 -6.00
CA LEU A 115 34.36 -40.39 -7.36
C LEU A 115 34.97 -38.98 -7.40
N LEU A 116 35.51 -38.46 -6.29
CA LEU A 116 35.93 -37.06 -6.18
C LEU A 116 36.95 -36.64 -7.24
N TYR A 117 37.92 -37.51 -7.57
CA TYR A 117 38.92 -37.22 -8.59
C TYR A 117 38.30 -37.10 -9.99
N MET A 118 37.24 -37.86 -10.23
CA MET A 118 36.50 -37.85 -11.48
C MET A 118 35.75 -36.53 -11.69
N ASP A 119 35.07 -36.03 -10.64
CA ASP A 119 34.42 -34.72 -10.67
C ASP A 119 35.43 -33.59 -10.92
N ARG A 120 36.60 -33.64 -10.26
CA ARG A 120 37.63 -32.59 -10.37
C ARG A 120 38.33 -32.54 -11.73
N ILE A 121 38.61 -33.69 -12.33
CA ILE A 121 39.42 -33.77 -13.54
C ILE A 121 38.55 -34.04 -14.76
N TYR A 122 37.86 -35.18 -14.78
CA TYR A 122 37.20 -35.67 -15.99
C TYR A 122 35.93 -34.88 -16.32
N VAL A 123 35.06 -34.68 -15.35
CA VAL A 123 33.80 -33.92 -15.51
C VAL A 123 34.10 -32.47 -15.88
N ALA A 124 35.07 -31.85 -15.21
CA ALA A 124 35.52 -30.49 -15.52
C ALA A 124 36.09 -30.36 -16.94
N GLN A 125 36.93 -31.31 -17.37
CA GLN A 125 37.49 -31.31 -18.73
C GLN A 125 36.42 -31.47 -19.82
N LYS A 126 35.41 -32.33 -19.60
CA LYS A 126 34.35 -32.59 -20.57
C LYS A 126 33.12 -31.68 -20.43
N LYS A 127 33.11 -30.76 -19.47
CA LYS A 127 31.96 -29.88 -19.14
C LYS A 127 30.66 -30.66 -18.92
N LEU A 128 30.75 -31.81 -18.26
CA LEU A 128 29.60 -32.63 -17.88
C LEU A 128 29.00 -32.16 -16.55
N ASP A 129 27.80 -32.64 -16.22
CA ASP A 129 27.24 -32.46 -14.87
C ASP A 129 28.06 -33.25 -13.84
N SER A 130 28.26 -32.66 -12.66
CA SER A 130 28.89 -33.33 -11.52
C SER A 130 28.12 -34.59 -11.14
N ILE A 131 28.80 -35.55 -10.51
CA ILE A 131 28.18 -36.81 -10.06
C ILE A 131 26.98 -36.52 -9.15
N TYR A 132 27.10 -35.54 -8.26
CA TYR A 132 25.99 -35.11 -7.41
C TYR A 132 24.82 -34.58 -8.24
N LYS A 133 25.05 -33.61 -9.13
CA LYS A 133 24.00 -33.01 -9.97
C LYS A 133 23.33 -34.06 -10.88
N MET A 134 24.13 -34.94 -11.49
CA MET A 134 23.65 -36.08 -12.26
C MET A 134 22.74 -36.97 -11.42
N GLY A 135 23.13 -37.30 -10.19
CA GLY A 135 22.30 -38.11 -9.28
C GLY A 135 20.97 -37.44 -8.94
N MET A 136 20.97 -36.14 -8.66
CA MET A 136 19.74 -35.38 -8.38
C MET A 136 18.81 -35.36 -9.59
N MET A 137 19.36 -35.10 -10.79
CA MET A 137 18.60 -35.12 -12.05
C MET A 137 18.01 -36.51 -12.34
N MET A 138 18.73 -37.58 -12.01
CA MET A 138 18.23 -38.95 -12.19
C MET A 138 17.00 -39.23 -11.31
N PHE A 139 17.03 -38.80 -10.05
CA PHE A 139 15.87 -38.94 -9.16
C PHE A 139 14.69 -38.09 -9.67
N CYS A 140 14.95 -36.84 -10.09
CA CYS A 140 13.94 -35.97 -10.68
C CYS A 140 13.29 -36.60 -11.92
N GLN A 141 14.09 -37.00 -12.91
CA GLN A 141 13.60 -37.47 -14.20
C GLN A 141 12.93 -38.84 -14.14
N TYR A 142 13.51 -39.79 -13.40
CA TYR A 142 13.04 -41.19 -13.42
C TYR A 142 12.07 -41.52 -12.30
N VAL A 143 12.01 -40.73 -11.21
CA VAL A 143 11.10 -40.98 -10.08
C VAL A 143 10.03 -39.89 -10.00
N VAL A 144 10.42 -38.64 -9.74
CA VAL A 144 9.46 -37.55 -9.45
C VAL A 144 8.66 -37.13 -10.68
N ARG A 145 9.30 -36.97 -11.83
CA ARG A 145 8.68 -36.60 -13.11
C ARG A 145 8.15 -37.78 -13.91
N TYR A 146 8.10 -38.97 -13.33
CA TYR A 146 7.37 -40.08 -13.93
C TYR A 146 5.87 -39.76 -13.88
N ASP A 147 5.19 -39.77 -15.03
CA ASP A 147 3.83 -39.22 -15.21
C ASP A 147 2.86 -39.56 -14.07
N ILE A 148 2.76 -40.84 -13.70
CA ILE A 148 1.86 -41.32 -12.63
C ILE A 148 2.23 -40.72 -11.26
N ILE A 149 3.53 -40.68 -10.93
CA ILE A 149 4.01 -40.14 -9.65
C ILE A 149 3.86 -38.62 -9.64
N LYS A 150 4.20 -37.95 -10.73
CA LYS A 150 4.10 -36.49 -10.87
C LYS A 150 2.66 -36.03 -10.66
N GLU A 151 1.72 -36.59 -11.41
CA GLU A 151 0.29 -36.24 -11.32
C GLU A 151 -0.26 -36.52 -9.91
N HIS A 152 0.10 -37.68 -9.33
CA HIS A 152 -0.36 -38.04 -8.01
C HIS A 152 0.24 -37.14 -6.91
N LEU A 153 1.53 -36.81 -7.00
CA LEU A 153 2.20 -35.89 -6.07
C LEU A 153 1.56 -34.51 -6.12
N GLN A 154 1.42 -33.95 -7.32
CA GLN A 154 0.79 -32.65 -7.52
C GLN A 154 -0.63 -32.64 -6.96
N LYS A 155 -1.47 -33.63 -7.34
CA LYS A 155 -2.84 -33.73 -6.83
C LYS A 155 -2.89 -33.85 -5.31
N THR A 156 -2.05 -34.69 -4.72
CA THR A 156 -2.02 -34.91 -3.27
C THR A 156 -1.65 -33.63 -2.52
N LEU A 157 -0.61 -32.92 -2.95
CA LEU A 157 -0.18 -31.68 -2.29
C LEU A 157 -1.26 -30.59 -2.41
N LEU A 158 -1.83 -30.43 -3.60
CA LEU A 158 -2.89 -29.46 -3.85
C LEU A 158 -4.18 -29.78 -3.07
N ASP A 159 -4.60 -31.05 -3.00
CA ASP A 159 -5.75 -31.47 -2.22
C ASP A 159 -5.51 -31.27 -0.70
N MET A 160 -4.28 -31.46 -0.21
CA MET A 160 -3.95 -31.13 1.19
C MET A 160 -4.10 -29.63 1.48
N VAL A 161 -3.57 -28.76 0.61
CA VAL A 161 -3.74 -27.30 0.75
C VAL A 161 -5.22 -26.91 0.73
N LYS A 162 -5.99 -27.45 -0.24
CA LYS A 162 -7.42 -27.14 -0.38
C LYS A 162 -8.21 -27.52 0.88
N ARG A 163 -7.96 -28.71 1.45
CA ARG A 163 -8.60 -29.16 2.70
C ARG A 163 -8.20 -28.27 3.89
N GLU A 164 -6.95 -27.84 3.96
CA GLU A 164 -6.52 -26.90 5.00
C GLU A 164 -7.23 -25.54 4.89
N ARG A 165 -7.48 -25.03 3.67
CA ARG A 165 -8.28 -23.80 3.46
C ARG A 165 -9.72 -23.92 3.96
N GLN A 166 -10.25 -25.14 3.96
CA GLN A 166 -11.57 -25.51 4.47
C GLN A 166 -11.57 -25.79 5.99
N GLY A 167 -10.41 -25.70 6.65
CA GLY A 167 -10.26 -25.88 8.10
C GLY A 167 -9.92 -27.30 8.54
N GLU A 168 -9.62 -28.21 7.62
CA GLU A 168 -9.18 -29.56 7.98
C GLU A 168 -7.74 -29.58 8.50
N LEU A 169 -7.47 -30.46 9.47
CA LEU A 169 -6.12 -30.70 9.97
C LEU A 169 -5.33 -31.53 8.97
N ILE A 170 -4.22 -30.98 8.50
CA ILE A 170 -3.29 -31.65 7.58
C ILE A 170 -1.89 -31.80 8.19
N SER A 171 -1.10 -32.72 7.64
CA SER A 171 0.31 -32.84 8.00
C SER A 171 1.15 -31.80 7.24
N ARG A 172 1.27 -30.59 7.78
CA ARG A 172 2.17 -29.54 7.25
C ARG A 172 3.61 -30.00 7.01
N PRO A 173 4.22 -30.85 7.87
CA PRO A 173 5.57 -31.36 7.62
C PRO A 173 5.69 -32.16 6.31
N GLN A 174 4.65 -32.89 5.89
CA GLN A 174 4.69 -33.65 4.65
C GLN A 174 4.73 -32.75 3.41
N ILE A 175 3.97 -31.65 3.43
CA ILE A 175 4.01 -30.66 2.34
C ILE A 175 5.37 -29.99 2.31
N ARG A 176 5.85 -29.52 3.46
CA ARG A 176 7.16 -28.86 3.57
C ARG A 176 8.28 -29.75 3.03
N ASP A 177 8.34 -31.00 3.47
CA ASP A 177 9.39 -31.92 3.05
C ASP A 177 9.30 -32.21 1.53
N ALA A 178 8.10 -32.30 0.96
CA ALA A 178 7.91 -32.45 -0.48
C ALA A 178 8.32 -31.20 -1.28
N CYS A 179 7.94 -29.99 -0.81
CA CYS A 179 8.36 -28.73 -1.40
C CYS A 179 9.89 -28.58 -1.36
N GLN A 180 10.51 -28.88 -0.22
CA GLN A 180 11.96 -28.84 -0.04
C GLN A 180 12.66 -29.81 -0.99
N MET A 181 12.14 -31.02 -1.16
CA MET A 181 12.65 -31.98 -2.15
C MET A 181 12.60 -31.37 -3.57
N LEU A 182 11.49 -30.77 -3.99
CA LEU A 182 11.37 -30.17 -5.32
C LEU A 182 12.34 -29.00 -5.52
N VAL A 183 12.60 -28.20 -4.48
CA VAL A 183 13.61 -27.13 -4.51
C VAL A 183 15.02 -27.70 -4.66
N GLU A 184 15.37 -28.72 -3.87
CA GLU A 184 16.70 -29.34 -3.90
C GLU A 184 16.99 -30.07 -5.23
N LEU A 185 15.96 -30.65 -5.85
CA LEU A 185 16.06 -31.30 -7.16
C LEU A 185 16.39 -30.33 -8.31
N GLY A 186 16.15 -29.03 -8.13
CA GLY A 186 16.53 -28.01 -9.11
C GLY A 186 18.03 -27.69 -9.13
N VAL A 187 18.81 -28.23 -8.17
CA VAL A 187 20.28 -28.09 -8.09
C VAL A 187 20.76 -26.64 -8.32
N GLY A 188 20.17 -25.70 -7.59
CA GLY A 188 20.49 -24.27 -7.67
C GLY A 188 19.55 -23.45 -8.56
N SER A 189 18.58 -24.07 -9.23
CA SER A 189 17.40 -23.39 -9.79
C SER A 189 16.13 -23.80 -9.04
N LEU A 190 15.06 -23.01 -9.21
CA LEU A 190 13.73 -23.30 -8.66
C LEU A 190 12.81 -23.92 -9.71
N ASP A 191 13.32 -24.35 -10.87
CA ASP A 191 12.48 -24.72 -12.02
C ASP A 191 11.60 -25.93 -11.70
N VAL A 192 12.16 -26.95 -11.03
CA VAL A 192 11.41 -28.16 -10.64
C VAL A 192 10.27 -27.81 -9.70
N TYR A 193 10.55 -27.03 -8.64
CA TYR A 193 9.51 -26.54 -7.72
C TYR A 193 8.47 -25.67 -8.43
N THR A 194 8.92 -24.77 -9.31
CA THR A 194 8.06 -23.80 -9.99
C THR A 194 7.10 -24.50 -10.96
N GLU A 195 7.64 -25.36 -11.83
CA GLU A 195 6.87 -26.05 -12.88
C GLU A 195 5.97 -27.15 -12.31
N ASP A 196 6.50 -27.96 -11.39
CA ASP A 196 5.82 -29.18 -10.95
C ASP A 196 4.87 -28.93 -9.77
N PHE A 197 4.98 -27.78 -9.08
CA PHE A 197 4.12 -27.45 -7.94
C PHE A 197 3.63 -26.00 -7.88
N GLU A 198 4.51 -24.99 -7.91
CA GLU A 198 4.13 -23.59 -7.65
C GLU A 198 3.09 -23.08 -8.65
N GLN A 199 3.29 -23.30 -9.95
CA GLN A 199 2.36 -22.86 -11.00
C GLN A 199 0.98 -23.52 -10.84
N PRO A 200 0.87 -24.85 -10.71
CA PRO A 200 -0.40 -25.49 -10.36
C PRO A 200 -1.03 -25.01 -9.06
N PHE A 201 -0.21 -24.74 -8.03
CA PHE A 201 -0.67 -24.22 -6.74
C PHE A 201 -1.30 -22.84 -6.90
N LEU A 202 -0.65 -21.94 -7.63
CA LEU A 202 -1.18 -20.60 -7.90
C LEU A 202 -2.47 -20.67 -8.72
N GLN A 203 -2.54 -21.55 -9.72
CA GLN A 203 -3.76 -21.77 -10.51
C GLN A 203 -4.92 -22.28 -9.64
N GLN A 204 -4.70 -23.33 -8.84
CA GLN A 204 -5.74 -23.85 -7.96
C GLN A 204 -6.16 -22.79 -6.92
N THR A 205 -5.23 -21.97 -6.47
CA THR A 205 -5.50 -20.87 -5.54
C THR A 205 -6.39 -19.81 -6.18
N GLN A 206 -6.11 -19.45 -7.43
CA GLN A 206 -6.96 -18.54 -8.19
C GLN A 206 -8.39 -19.11 -8.30
N GLU A 207 -8.54 -20.34 -8.77
CA GLU A 207 -9.84 -21.01 -8.92
C GLU A 207 -10.62 -21.09 -7.59
N PHE A 208 -9.92 -21.39 -6.50
CA PHE A 208 -10.52 -21.45 -5.16
C PHE A 208 -11.07 -20.09 -4.71
N TYR A 209 -10.27 -19.02 -4.83
CA TYR A 209 -10.68 -17.70 -4.35
C TYR A 209 -11.66 -16.99 -5.28
N VAL A 210 -11.71 -17.32 -6.58
CA VAL A 210 -12.84 -16.93 -7.44
C VAL A 210 -14.14 -17.51 -6.91
N ALA A 211 -14.19 -18.83 -6.70
CA ALA A 211 -15.41 -19.49 -6.23
C ALA A 211 -15.82 -19.02 -4.83
N GLU A 212 -14.86 -18.86 -3.91
CA GLU A 212 -15.13 -18.39 -2.54
C GLU A 212 -15.65 -16.96 -2.51
N SER A 213 -15.01 -16.03 -3.25
CA SER A 213 -15.42 -14.63 -3.25
C SER A 213 -16.83 -14.44 -3.81
N GLU A 214 -17.15 -15.08 -4.94
CA GLU A 214 -18.48 -15.02 -5.56
C GLU A 214 -19.56 -15.62 -4.64
N ALA A 215 -19.29 -16.79 -4.04
CA ALA A 215 -20.22 -17.42 -3.10
C ALA A 215 -20.44 -16.56 -1.85
N PHE A 216 -19.38 -15.95 -1.30
CA PHE A 216 -19.50 -15.12 -0.11
C PHE A 216 -20.30 -13.84 -0.37
N LEU A 217 -20.01 -13.14 -1.48
CA LEU A 217 -20.73 -11.92 -1.86
C LEU A 217 -22.20 -12.18 -2.19
N ALA A 218 -22.52 -13.35 -2.77
CA ALA A 218 -23.91 -13.75 -3.02
C ALA A 218 -24.70 -14.02 -1.72
N GLN A 219 -24.03 -14.53 -0.67
CA GLN A 219 -24.65 -14.85 0.61
C GLN A 219 -24.68 -13.67 1.58
N ASN A 220 -23.72 -12.75 1.47
CA ASN A 220 -23.52 -11.66 2.43
C ASN A 220 -23.40 -10.31 1.70
N PRO A 221 -24.36 -9.39 1.88
CA PRO A 221 -24.30 -8.07 1.24
C PRO A 221 -23.35 -7.09 1.94
N SER A 222 -22.81 -7.43 3.11
CA SER A 222 -21.97 -6.51 3.90
C SER A 222 -20.55 -6.40 3.35
N ALA A 223 -20.18 -5.21 2.88
CA ALA A 223 -18.85 -4.92 2.37
C ALA A 223 -17.76 -5.12 3.45
N ILE A 224 -18.04 -4.77 4.71
CA ILE A 224 -17.06 -4.90 5.80
C ILE A 224 -16.80 -6.34 6.20
N LEU A 225 -17.83 -7.20 6.20
CA LEU A 225 -17.62 -8.63 6.45
C LEU A 225 -16.74 -9.25 5.36
N TYR A 226 -16.94 -8.84 4.11
CA TYR A 226 -16.09 -9.27 3.01
C TYR A 226 -14.65 -8.77 3.18
N ILE A 227 -14.44 -7.49 3.49
CA ILE A 227 -13.10 -6.92 3.72
C ILE A 227 -12.34 -7.66 4.83
N ASN A 228 -13.00 -7.92 5.97
CA ASN A 228 -12.40 -8.68 7.07
C ASN A 228 -12.04 -10.11 6.65
N LYS A 229 -12.90 -10.73 5.82
CA LYS A 229 -12.64 -12.06 5.27
C LYS A 229 -11.42 -12.05 4.34
N VAL A 230 -11.26 -11.02 3.51
CA VAL A 230 -10.09 -10.86 2.63
C VAL A 230 -8.82 -10.73 3.46
N GLU A 231 -8.81 -9.89 4.49
CA GLU A 231 -7.65 -9.73 5.38
C GLU A 231 -7.27 -11.06 6.05
N GLN A 232 -8.26 -11.76 6.62
CA GLN A 232 -8.07 -13.08 7.21
C GLN A 232 -7.45 -14.07 6.21
N ARG A 233 -7.98 -14.14 4.98
CA ARG A 233 -7.46 -15.07 3.96
C ARG A 233 -6.03 -14.75 3.55
N ILE A 234 -5.68 -13.47 3.42
CA ILE A 234 -4.30 -13.06 3.14
C ILE A 234 -3.35 -13.50 4.28
N GLU A 235 -3.75 -13.30 5.54
CA GLU A 235 -2.94 -13.74 6.68
C GLU A 235 -2.76 -15.26 6.73
N GLU A 236 -3.83 -16.01 6.50
CA GLU A 236 -3.78 -17.48 6.45
C GLU A 236 -2.85 -17.98 5.33
N GLU A 237 -2.91 -17.40 4.13
CA GLU A 237 -2.03 -17.75 3.02
C GLU A 237 -0.56 -17.39 3.28
N MET A 238 -0.29 -16.24 3.90
CA MET A 238 1.08 -15.88 4.28
C MET A 238 1.64 -16.80 5.37
N ALA A 239 0.80 -17.26 6.30
CA ALA A 239 1.18 -18.28 7.27
C ALA A 239 1.51 -19.62 6.57
N ARG A 240 0.76 -20.01 5.53
CA ARG A 240 1.08 -21.20 4.71
C ARG A 240 2.44 -21.08 4.03
N VAL A 241 2.73 -19.91 3.46
CA VAL A 241 4.04 -19.65 2.86
C VAL A 241 5.15 -19.85 3.89
N TYR A 242 5.02 -19.20 5.04
CA TYR A 242 6.00 -19.31 6.12
C TYR A 242 6.20 -20.75 6.63
N HIS A 243 5.13 -21.54 6.70
CA HIS A 243 5.21 -22.88 7.30
C HIS A 243 5.77 -23.96 6.37
N TYR A 244 5.49 -23.90 5.07
CA TYR A 244 5.80 -25.03 4.18
C TYR A 244 6.04 -24.71 2.69
N LEU A 245 5.99 -23.45 2.24
CA LEU A 245 6.31 -23.09 0.86
C LEU A 245 7.68 -22.41 0.77
N ASP A 246 8.21 -22.30 -0.45
CA ASP A 246 9.38 -21.47 -0.70
C ASP A 246 9.03 -19.97 -0.56
N GLU A 247 9.97 -19.18 -0.05
CA GLU A 247 9.78 -17.74 0.19
C GLU A 247 9.45 -16.97 -1.11
N SER A 248 9.95 -17.44 -2.26
CA SER A 248 9.67 -16.84 -3.56
C SER A 248 8.21 -16.94 -4.01
N THR A 249 7.43 -17.84 -3.40
CA THR A 249 5.99 -18.00 -3.69
C THR A 249 5.15 -16.89 -3.06
N GLY A 250 5.59 -16.31 -1.93
CA GLY A 250 4.83 -15.30 -1.19
C GLY A 250 4.37 -14.12 -2.05
N PRO A 251 5.27 -13.39 -2.74
CA PRO A 251 4.89 -12.26 -3.59
C PRO A 251 3.94 -12.64 -4.73
N LYS A 252 4.10 -13.82 -5.33
CA LYS A 252 3.25 -14.31 -6.43
C LYS A 252 1.85 -14.66 -5.92
N LEU A 253 1.78 -15.31 -4.77
CA LEU A 253 0.53 -15.68 -4.09
C LEU A 253 -0.27 -14.44 -3.69
N VAL A 254 0.37 -13.47 -3.05
CA VAL A 254 -0.28 -12.20 -2.66
C VAL A 254 -0.88 -11.50 -3.87
N LYS A 255 -0.17 -11.47 -5.01
CA LYS A 255 -0.68 -10.88 -6.25
C LYS A 255 -1.93 -11.59 -6.77
N VAL A 256 -2.01 -12.92 -6.66
CA VAL A 256 -3.22 -13.68 -7.02
C VAL A 256 -4.39 -13.31 -6.09
N LEU A 257 -4.15 -13.23 -4.78
CA LEU A 257 -5.17 -12.85 -3.81
C LEU A 257 -5.68 -11.42 -4.03
N GLU A 258 -4.77 -10.47 -4.24
CA GLU A 258 -5.11 -9.08 -4.53
C GLU A 258 -5.92 -8.95 -5.81
N GLN A 259 -5.61 -9.73 -6.84
CA GLN A 259 -6.36 -9.73 -8.09
C GLN A 259 -7.79 -10.30 -7.91
N GLU A 260 -7.92 -11.49 -7.33
CA GLU A 260 -9.20 -12.20 -7.29
C GLU A 260 -10.12 -11.73 -6.16
N LEU A 261 -9.55 -11.38 -5.00
CA LEU A 261 -10.34 -10.96 -3.83
C LEU A 261 -10.60 -9.45 -3.80
N ILE A 262 -9.69 -8.64 -4.33
CA ILE A 262 -9.78 -7.17 -4.24
C ILE A 262 -10.12 -6.59 -5.60
N SER A 263 -9.19 -6.61 -6.57
CA SER A 263 -9.31 -5.92 -7.87
C SER A 263 -10.61 -6.24 -8.61
N ARG A 264 -10.99 -7.52 -8.68
CA ARG A 264 -12.21 -7.99 -9.35
C ARG A 264 -13.49 -7.42 -8.74
N HIS A 265 -13.48 -7.17 -7.43
CA HIS A 265 -14.68 -6.85 -6.65
C HIS A 265 -14.71 -5.42 -6.10
N ILE A 266 -13.69 -4.58 -6.38
CA ILE A 266 -13.62 -3.19 -5.86
C ILE A 266 -14.92 -2.43 -6.08
N ASN A 267 -15.43 -2.42 -7.32
CA ASN A 267 -16.62 -1.67 -7.67
C ASN A 267 -17.86 -2.20 -6.93
N THR A 268 -17.95 -3.52 -6.75
CA THR A 268 -19.03 -4.15 -5.97
C THR A 268 -18.92 -3.70 -4.52
N ILE A 269 -17.76 -3.88 -3.87
CA ILE A 269 -17.51 -3.55 -2.46
C ILE A 269 -17.79 -2.08 -2.16
N VAL A 270 -17.33 -1.17 -3.03
CA VAL A 270 -17.46 0.28 -2.83
C VAL A 270 -18.90 0.74 -3.07
N ASN A 271 -19.57 0.22 -4.10
CA ASN A 271 -20.88 0.69 -4.54
C ASN A 271 -22.07 -0.16 -4.06
N THR A 272 -21.88 -1.15 -3.17
CA THR A 272 -23.01 -1.95 -2.66
C THR A 272 -24.09 -1.06 -2.04
N ASP A 273 -25.32 -1.18 -2.55
CA ASP A 273 -26.47 -0.44 -2.05
C ASP A 273 -26.67 -0.66 -0.54
N ASN A 274 -26.78 0.43 0.23
CA ASN A 274 -27.04 0.43 1.68
C ASN A 274 -26.03 -0.32 2.57
N CYS A 275 -24.93 -0.85 2.02
CA CYS A 275 -23.92 -1.60 2.77
C CYS A 275 -22.47 -1.32 2.32
N GLY A 276 -22.27 -0.50 1.28
CA GLY A 276 -20.98 -0.08 0.76
C GLY A 276 -20.41 1.17 1.45
N LEU A 277 -19.46 1.83 0.79
CA LEU A 277 -18.74 2.99 1.35
C LEU A 277 -19.68 4.16 1.67
N THR A 278 -20.67 4.43 0.83
CA THR A 278 -21.70 5.46 1.06
C THR A 278 -22.45 5.26 2.37
N TYR A 279 -22.80 4.01 2.73
CA TYR A 279 -23.45 3.69 3.99
C TYR A 279 -22.53 3.96 5.20
N LEU A 280 -21.25 3.58 5.10
CA LEU A 280 -20.28 3.82 6.16
C LEU A 280 -20.08 5.31 6.41
N LEU A 281 -20.00 6.11 5.35
CA LEU A 281 -19.88 7.57 5.41
C LEU A 281 -21.15 8.21 6.00
N ALA A 282 -22.34 7.76 5.58
CA ALA A 282 -23.61 8.29 6.08
C ALA A 282 -23.83 8.05 7.58
N ASN A 283 -23.29 6.95 8.11
CA ASN A 283 -23.41 6.56 9.52
C ASN A 283 -22.15 6.87 10.35
N GLU A 284 -21.22 7.67 9.82
CA GLU A 284 -19.99 8.11 10.52
C GLU A 284 -19.13 6.95 11.07
N ARG A 285 -19.14 5.79 10.39
CA ARG A 285 -18.38 4.58 10.77
C ARG A 285 -16.92 4.64 10.31
N TYR A 286 -16.16 5.62 10.80
CA TYR A 286 -14.81 5.90 10.32
C TYR A 286 -13.79 4.77 10.56
N SER A 287 -13.94 3.98 11.63
CA SER A 287 -13.08 2.82 11.87
C SER A 287 -13.18 1.77 10.76
N ASP A 288 -14.39 1.54 10.26
CA ASP A 288 -14.63 0.60 9.16
C ASP A 288 -14.13 1.15 7.82
N VAL A 289 -14.20 2.47 7.63
CA VAL A 289 -13.57 3.16 6.50
C VAL A 289 -12.06 2.96 6.51
N THR A 290 -11.40 3.07 7.68
CA THR A 290 -9.96 2.78 7.82
C THR A 290 -9.63 1.33 7.43
N THR A 291 -10.42 0.37 7.90
CA THR A 291 -10.23 -1.05 7.57
C THR A 291 -10.41 -1.31 6.08
N MET A 292 -11.46 -0.76 5.48
CA MET A 292 -11.71 -0.85 4.03
C MET A 292 -10.55 -0.24 3.25
N PHE A 293 -10.08 0.95 3.64
CA PHE A 293 -8.95 1.62 3.00
C PHE A 293 -7.66 0.81 3.09
N LYS A 294 -7.32 0.24 4.24
CA LYS A 294 -6.13 -0.61 4.41
C LYS A 294 -6.09 -1.76 3.41
N VAL A 295 -7.22 -2.42 3.17
CA VAL A 295 -7.31 -3.54 2.23
C VAL A 295 -7.34 -3.05 0.78
N LEU A 296 -8.17 -2.05 0.44
CA LEU A 296 -8.28 -1.57 -0.93
C LEU A 296 -6.99 -0.88 -1.43
N SER A 297 -6.21 -0.26 -0.55
CA SER A 297 -4.92 0.37 -0.90
C SER A 297 -3.82 -0.62 -1.25
N ARG A 298 -4.04 -1.93 -1.09
CA ARG A 298 -3.15 -2.97 -1.62
C ARG A 298 -3.08 -2.97 -3.14
N VAL A 299 -4.13 -2.48 -3.81
CA VAL A 299 -4.20 -2.41 -5.27
C VAL A 299 -4.28 -0.96 -5.75
N PRO A 300 -3.62 -0.61 -6.87
CA PRO A 300 -3.51 0.78 -7.30
C PRO A 300 -4.85 1.44 -7.69
N GLU A 301 -5.84 0.64 -8.05
CA GLU A 301 -7.18 1.12 -8.41
C GLU A 301 -8.09 1.37 -7.19
N GLY A 302 -7.73 0.85 -6.01
CA GLY A 302 -8.54 0.96 -4.80
C GLY A 302 -8.76 2.41 -4.33
N PRO A 303 -7.70 3.20 -4.07
CA PRO A 303 -7.84 4.59 -3.64
C PRO A 303 -8.63 5.45 -4.63
N LYS A 304 -8.47 5.20 -5.94
CA LYS A 304 -9.22 5.91 -6.98
C LYS A 304 -10.72 5.63 -6.90
N ALA A 305 -11.11 4.35 -6.78
CA ALA A 305 -12.51 3.96 -6.66
C ALA A 305 -13.17 4.52 -5.38
N MET A 306 -12.46 4.46 -4.25
CA MET A 306 -12.93 5.08 -3.00
C MET A 306 -13.09 6.59 -3.16
N SER A 307 -12.13 7.26 -3.81
CA SER A 307 -12.16 8.72 -4.02
C SER A 307 -13.37 9.14 -4.86
N GLN A 308 -13.68 8.39 -5.93
CA GLN A 308 -14.87 8.65 -6.76
C GLN A 308 -16.17 8.51 -5.96
N CYS A 309 -16.29 7.47 -5.13
CA CYS A 309 -17.47 7.23 -4.31
C CYS A 309 -17.63 8.30 -3.20
N ILE A 310 -16.54 8.65 -2.50
CA ILE A 310 -16.53 9.75 -1.52
C ILE A 310 -16.90 11.07 -2.19
N SER A 311 -16.35 11.33 -3.38
CA SER A 311 -16.66 12.53 -4.14
C SER A 311 -18.14 12.63 -4.50
N ALA A 312 -18.74 11.54 -4.99
CA ALA A 312 -20.17 11.50 -5.27
C ALA A 312 -21.01 11.79 -4.02
N PHE A 313 -20.68 11.15 -2.89
CA PHE A 313 -21.36 11.35 -1.61
C PHE A 313 -21.25 12.81 -1.12
N VAL A 314 -20.04 13.38 -1.12
CA VAL A 314 -19.80 14.75 -0.64
C VAL A 314 -20.45 15.78 -1.56
N ARG A 315 -20.41 15.58 -2.88
CA ARG A 315 -21.10 16.45 -3.84
C ARG A 315 -22.60 16.42 -3.66
N GLU A 316 -23.20 15.26 -3.46
CA GLU A 316 -24.64 15.15 -3.21
C GLU A 316 -25.03 15.91 -1.93
N ARG A 317 -24.32 15.68 -0.82
CA ARG A 317 -24.56 16.38 0.45
C ARG A 317 -24.33 17.89 0.34
N GLY A 318 -23.24 18.30 -0.30
CA GLY A 318 -22.92 19.72 -0.53
C GLY A 318 -23.96 20.39 -1.41
N LEU A 319 -24.38 19.75 -2.50
CA LEU A 319 -25.46 20.27 -3.36
C LEU A 319 -26.78 20.37 -2.62
N ASN A 320 -27.11 19.46 -1.69
CA ASN A 320 -28.34 19.59 -0.90
C ASN A 320 -28.29 20.79 0.05
N ILE A 321 -27.15 21.08 0.68
CA ILE A 321 -26.98 22.31 1.48
C ILE A 321 -27.15 23.56 0.60
N VAL A 322 -26.57 23.51 -0.61
CA VAL A 322 -26.52 24.64 -1.54
C VAL A 322 -27.83 24.87 -2.31
N ARG A 323 -28.58 23.80 -2.65
CA ARG A 323 -29.83 23.81 -3.41
C ARG A 323 -31.07 23.90 -2.52
N ASP A 324 -31.08 23.16 -1.42
CA ASP A 324 -32.29 22.88 -0.63
C ASP A 324 -32.48 23.87 0.54
N THR A 325 -31.63 24.89 0.64
CA THR A 325 -31.89 26.03 1.53
C THR A 325 -32.75 27.08 0.84
N GLY A 326 -34.06 26.78 0.84
CA GLY A 326 -35.11 27.76 1.15
C GLY A 326 -34.93 28.40 2.55
N SER A 327 -33.85 28.09 3.26
CA SER A 327 -33.34 28.90 4.36
C SER A 327 -32.71 30.17 3.78
N ASN A 328 -33.49 31.25 3.71
CA ASN A 328 -32.99 32.63 3.63
C ASN A 328 -32.13 33.01 4.86
N ASN A 329 -31.56 32.04 5.59
CA ASN A 329 -30.74 32.26 6.77
C ASN A 329 -29.26 31.99 6.43
N PRO A 330 -28.49 33.06 6.14
CA PRO A 330 -27.05 32.98 5.91
C PRO A 330 -26.28 32.22 6.99
N LEU A 331 -26.76 32.26 8.24
CA LEU A 331 -26.04 31.69 9.37
C LEU A 331 -26.05 30.17 9.35
N GLN A 332 -27.23 29.59 9.13
CA GLN A 332 -27.38 28.14 9.06
C GLN A 332 -26.64 27.57 7.86
N TYR A 333 -26.71 28.27 6.71
CA TYR A 333 -26.00 27.88 5.49
C TYR A 333 -24.50 27.68 5.72
N VAL A 334 -23.83 28.69 6.30
CA VAL A 334 -22.38 28.62 6.56
C VAL A 334 -22.08 27.57 7.64
N GLN A 335 -22.92 27.46 8.67
CA GLN A 335 -22.75 26.45 9.72
C GLN A 335 -22.84 25.01 9.18
N ASP A 336 -23.78 24.73 8.28
CA ASP A 336 -23.93 23.41 7.64
C ASP A 336 -22.71 23.07 6.76
N LEU A 337 -22.17 24.06 6.04
CA LEU A 337 -20.94 23.89 5.24
C LEU A 337 -19.71 23.63 6.12
N LEU A 338 -19.57 24.35 7.23
CA LEU A 338 -18.50 24.13 8.21
C LEU A 338 -18.58 22.73 8.81
N GLN A 339 -19.79 22.28 9.17
CA GLN A 339 -20.01 20.92 9.69
C GLN A 339 -19.69 19.85 8.65
N LEU A 340 -20.10 20.05 7.39
CA LEU A 340 -19.75 19.12 6.31
C LEU A 340 -18.22 19.07 6.09
N ARG A 341 -17.53 20.21 6.19
CA ARG A 341 -16.07 20.27 6.07
C ARG A 341 -15.37 19.52 7.19
N ALA A 342 -15.83 19.69 8.43
CA ALA A 342 -15.31 18.96 9.59
C ALA A 342 -15.48 17.44 9.43
N ARG A 343 -16.64 16.98 8.97
CA ARG A 343 -16.85 15.55 8.63
C ARG A 343 -15.88 15.06 7.55
N CYS A 344 -15.61 15.88 6.54
CA CYS A 344 -14.63 15.55 5.51
C CYS A 344 -13.21 15.46 6.06
N ASP A 345 -12.84 16.25 7.07
CA ASP A 345 -11.55 16.11 7.76
C ASP A 345 -11.47 14.80 8.56
N ASP A 346 -12.56 14.35 9.18
CA ASP A 346 -12.59 13.05 9.85
C ASP A 346 -12.51 11.88 8.86
N ILE A 347 -13.17 12.00 7.71
CA ILE A 347 -12.99 11.06 6.59
C ILE A 347 -11.52 11.04 6.15
N LEU A 348 -10.88 12.20 5.96
CA LEU A 348 -9.46 12.27 5.57
C LEU A 348 -8.54 11.61 6.59
N LYS A 349 -8.77 11.83 7.89
CA LYS A 349 -8.02 11.14 8.95
C LYS A 349 -8.15 9.63 8.85
N SER A 350 -9.36 9.12 8.58
CA SER A 350 -9.60 7.68 8.42
C SER A 350 -8.88 7.06 7.21
N LEU A 351 -8.54 7.90 6.22
CA LEU A 351 -7.84 7.56 4.98
C LEU A 351 -6.35 7.99 5.01
N ASN A 352 -5.76 8.09 6.20
CA ASN A 352 -4.36 8.46 6.43
C ASN A 352 -3.92 9.79 5.79
N ASN A 353 -4.86 10.73 5.57
CA ASN A 353 -4.62 12.02 4.93
C ASN A 353 -3.97 11.92 3.53
N GLU A 354 -4.27 10.86 2.76
CA GLU A 354 -3.72 10.74 1.42
C GLU A 354 -4.11 11.92 0.51
N THR A 355 -3.15 12.32 -0.32
CA THR A 355 -3.27 13.51 -1.17
C THR A 355 -4.38 13.40 -2.20
N ILE A 356 -4.67 12.19 -2.71
CA ILE A 356 -5.74 11.95 -3.68
C ILE A 356 -7.12 12.36 -3.14
N PHE A 357 -7.44 11.98 -1.90
CA PHE A 357 -8.72 12.32 -1.27
C PHE A 357 -8.76 13.81 -0.92
N ARG A 358 -7.67 14.37 -0.38
CA ARG A 358 -7.61 15.79 -0.01
C ARG A 358 -7.84 16.68 -1.23
N THR A 359 -7.17 16.39 -2.34
CA THR A 359 -7.34 17.12 -3.59
C THR A 359 -8.77 16.98 -4.11
N GLN A 360 -9.32 15.76 -4.12
CA GLN A 360 -10.68 15.53 -4.60
C GLN A 360 -11.73 16.29 -3.76
N LEU A 361 -11.63 16.22 -2.44
CA LEU A 361 -12.55 16.93 -1.54
C LEU A 361 -12.48 18.45 -1.72
N ASN A 362 -11.28 19.02 -1.89
CA ASN A 362 -11.13 20.44 -2.18
C ASN A 362 -11.84 20.83 -3.49
N LEU A 363 -11.67 20.04 -4.55
CA LEU A 363 -12.35 20.25 -5.83
C LEU A 363 -13.87 20.12 -5.70
N ASP A 364 -14.35 19.22 -4.84
CA ASP A 364 -15.77 19.03 -4.62
C ASP A 364 -16.40 20.21 -3.90
N PHE A 365 -15.73 20.73 -2.85
CA PHE A 365 -16.15 21.96 -2.16
C PHE A 365 -16.19 23.16 -3.10
N GLU A 366 -15.15 23.35 -3.91
CA GLU A 366 -15.14 24.40 -4.95
C GLU A 366 -16.29 24.20 -5.95
N PHE A 367 -16.58 22.96 -6.34
CA PHE A 367 -17.64 22.69 -7.31
C PHE A 367 -19.04 23.09 -6.81
N PHE A 368 -19.44 22.67 -5.61
CA PHE A 368 -20.81 22.93 -5.14
C PHE A 368 -20.99 24.32 -4.52
N ILE A 369 -19.99 24.89 -3.84
CA ILE A 369 -20.15 26.22 -3.19
C ILE A 369 -20.44 27.32 -4.21
N ASN A 370 -19.84 27.20 -5.41
CA ASN A 370 -20.01 28.14 -6.51
C ASN A 370 -21.28 27.89 -7.33
N LYS A 371 -22.13 26.91 -6.97
CA LYS A 371 -23.47 26.77 -7.57
C LYS A 371 -24.49 27.73 -7.00
N ASN A 372 -24.27 28.27 -5.80
CA ASN A 372 -25.13 29.30 -5.22
C ASN A 372 -24.45 30.68 -5.31
N PRO A 373 -25.02 31.63 -6.08
CA PRO A 373 -24.43 32.97 -6.24
C PRO A 373 -24.42 33.79 -4.94
N LYS A 374 -25.19 33.40 -3.91
CA LYS A 374 -25.23 34.06 -2.60
C LYS A 374 -24.16 33.56 -1.63
N SER A 375 -23.35 32.55 -1.99
CA SER A 375 -22.32 32.00 -1.09
C SER A 375 -21.37 33.06 -0.52
N ALA A 376 -20.91 34.00 -1.37
CA ALA A 376 -20.05 35.10 -0.97
C ALA A 376 -20.72 36.06 0.03
N GLU A 377 -21.98 36.42 -0.24
CA GLU A 377 -22.78 37.27 0.66
C GLU A 377 -23.02 36.58 2.01
N PHE A 378 -23.40 35.30 1.98
CA PHE A 378 -23.74 34.55 3.18
C PHE A 378 -22.54 34.33 4.08
N LEU A 379 -21.37 34.05 3.51
CA LEU A 379 -20.12 33.97 4.28
C LEU A 379 -19.79 35.31 4.93
N SER A 380 -19.95 36.42 4.19
CA SER A 380 -19.73 37.76 4.72
C SER A 380 -20.69 38.11 5.87
N LEU A 381 -21.98 37.77 5.74
CA LEU A 381 -22.99 37.98 6.77
C LEU A 381 -22.74 37.12 8.02
N PHE A 382 -22.28 35.87 7.83
CA PHE A 382 -21.90 35.02 8.96
C PHE A 382 -20.75 35.65 9.75
N ILE A 383 -19.69 36.08 9.07
CA ILE A 383 -18.55 36.75 9.73
C ILE A 383 -19.00 38.05 10.41
N ASP A 384 -19.84 38.88 9.76
CA ASP A 384 -20.40 40.11 10.36
C ASP A 384 -21.14 39.83 11.67
N GLU A 385 -22.06 38.86 11.65
CA GLU A 385 -22.86 38.53 12.83
C GLU A 385 -21.96 38.06 13.99
N LYS A 386 -20.92 37.28 13.71
CA LYS A 386 -19.96 36.80 14.72
C LYS A 386 -19.10 37.92 15.29
N LEU A 387 -18.63 38.86 14.47
CA LEU A 387 -17.85 40.02 14.93
C LEU A 387 -18.69 41.06 15.71
N ARG A 388 -20.01 41.07 15.53
CA ARG A 388 -20.92 41.99 16.23
C ARG A 388 -21.41 41.49 17.58
N ARG A 389 -21.83 40.22 17.64
CA ARG A 389 -22.47 39.65 18.84
C ARG A 389 -21.51 38.80 19.67
N GLY A 390 -20.38 38.42 19.08
CA GLY A 390 -19.48 37.44 19.65
C GLY A 390 -20.08 36.07 19.73
N PHE A 391 -19.29 35.15 20.26
CA PHE A 391 -19.76 33.85 20.65
C PHE A 391 -19.97 33.84 22.16
N LYS A 392 -21.24 33.82 22.59
CA LYS A 392 -21.56 33.70 24.02
C LYS A 392 -20.95 32.41 24.57
N GLY A 393 -20.00 32.54 25.48
CA GLY A 393 -19.38 31.41 26.17
C GLY A 393 -18.22 30.72 25.44
N MET A 394 -17.71 31.28 24.33
CA MET A 394 -16.49 30.79 23.68
C MET A 394 -15.30 31.69 24.01
N SER A 395 -14.12 31.10 24.09
CA SER A 395 -12.85 31.81 24.24
C SER A 395 -12.41 32.47 22.92
N ASP A 396 -11.58 33.52 23.00
CA ASP A 396 -11.03 34.19 21.81
C ASP A 396 -10.32 33.23 20.85
N HIS A 397 -9.65 32.19 21.38
CA HIS A 397 -8.99 31.17 20.57
C HIS A 397 -9.99 30.30 19.78
N GLU A 398 -11.12 29.92 20.38
CA GLU A 398 -12.15 29.15 19.67
C GLU A 398 -12.85 29.99 18.59
N VAL A 399 -12.99 31.29 18.84
CA VAL A 399 -13.51 32.24 17.83
C VAL A 399 -12.54 32.35 16.66
N ASP A 400 -11.24 32.48 16.92
CA ASP A 400 -10.23 32.57 15.86
C ASP A 400 -10.17 31.29 15.00
N ASN A 401 -10.32 30.11 15.63
CA ASN A 401 -10.44 28.83 14.92
C ASN A 401 -11.64 28.80 13.94
N ILE A 402 -12.78 29.40 14.31
CA ILE A 402 -13.93 29.49 13.39
C ILE A 402 -13.59 30.40 12.21
N PHE A 403 -12.88 31.51 12.44
CA PHE A 403 -12.43 32.38 11.34
C PHE A 403 -11.42 31.69 10.42
N ASP A 404 -10.55 30.82 10.94
CA ASP A 404 -9.70 29.97 10.10
C ASP A 404 -10.53 29.04 9.23
N GLN A 405 -11.56 28.40 9.77
CA GLN A 405 -12.46 27.55 8.97
C GLN A 405 -13.26 28.36 7.94
N CYS A 406 -13.70 29.57 8.28
CA CYS A 406 -14.34 30.49 7.32
C CYS A 406 -13.38 30.88 6.19
N THR A 407 -12.09 31.04 6.51
CA THR A 407 -11.03 31.33 5.53
C THR A 407 -10.84 30.15 4.57
N VAL A 408 -10.92 28.90 5.07
CA VAL A 408 -10.92 27.70 4.21
C VAL A 408 -12.11 27.72 3.24
N LEU A 409 -13.33 28.05 3.72
CA LEU A 409 -14.50 28.17 2.84
C LEU A 409 -14.34 29.30 1.82
N PHE A 410 -13.77 30.43 2.23
CA PHE A 410 -13.48 31.56 1.35
C PHE A 410 -12.53 31.18 0.21
N ARG A 411 -11.55 30.30 0.44
CA ARG A 411 -10.66 29.82 -0.65
C ARG A 411 -11.41 29.11 -1.77
N TYR A 412 -12.51 28.43 -1.45
CA TYR A 412 -13.31 27.71 -2.43
C TYR A 412 -14.23 28.64 -3.25
N ILE A 413 -14.41 29.90 -2.86
CA ILE A 413 -15.24 30.88 -3.58
C ILE A 413 -14.44 31.46 -4.76
N GLN A 414 -15.04 31.43 -5.95
CA GLN A 414 -14.45 31.99 -7.17
C GLN A 414 -14.61 33.52 -7.25
N ASP A 415 -15.82 34.03 -6.98
CA ASP A 415 -16.15 35.47 -7.07
C ASP A 415 -15.73 36.25 -5.80
N LYS A 416 -14.41 36.38 -5.59
CA LYS A 416 -13.84 37.03 -4.40
C LYS A 416 -14.11 38.53 -4.31
N ASP A 417 -14.29 39.20 -5.43
CA ASP A 417 -14.66 40.62 -5.53
C ASP A 417 -16.10 40.87 -5.01
N VAL A 418 -17.01 39.93 -5.27
CA VAL A 418 -18.37 39.96 -4.71
C VAL A 418 -18.33 39.84 -3.19
N PHE A 419 -17.49 38.94 -2.65
CA PHE A 419 -17.26 38.85 -1.21
C PHE A 419 -16.69 40.14 -0.64
N GLU A 420 -15.63 40.70 -1.26
CA GLU A 420 -15.00 41.96 -0.82
C GLU A 420 -16.03 43.08 -0.71
N ARG A 421 -16.91 43.21 -1.71
CA ARG A 421 -17.96 44.24 -1.74
C ARG A 421 -18.90 44.14 -0.54
N TYR A 422 -19.41 42.95 -0.24
CA TYR A 422 -20.29 42.73 0.91
C TYR A 422 -19.54 42.91 2.24
N TYR A 423 -18.34 42.34 2.36
CA TYR A 423 -17.51 42.45 3.55
C TYR A 423 -17.20 43.92 3.89
N LYS A 424 -16.83 44.71 2.88
CA LYS A 424 -16.59 46.15 3.01
C LYS A 424 -17.83 46.91 3.48
N GLN A 425 -19.01 46.58 2.96
CA GLN A 425 -20.27 47.20 3.40
C GLN A 425 -20.59 46.88 4.87
N HIS A 426 -20.37 45.63 5.28
CA HIS A 426 -20.58 45.21 6.66
C HIS A 426 -19.58 45.85 7.61
N LEU A 427 -18.28 45.81 7.29
CA LEU A 427 -17.23 46.48 8.06
C LEU A 427 -17.52 47.98 8.23
N ALA A 428 -17.91 48.67 7.15
CA ALA A 428 -18.24 50.09 7.22
C ALA A 428 -19.37 50.37 8.23
N LYS A 429 -20.44 49.56 8.22
CA LYS A 429 -21.54 49.70 9.17
C LYS A 429 -21.08 49.41 10.61
N ARG A 430 -20.23 48.40 10.83
CA ARG A 430 -19.73 48.07 12.17
C ARG A 430 -18.86 49.19 12.75
N LEU A 431 -17.92 49.69 11.97
CA LEU A 431 -17.07 50.83 12.36
C LEU A 431 -17.91 52.09 12.59
N LEU A 432 -18.77 52.46 11.63
CA LEU A 432 -19.56 53.71 11.69
C LEU A 432 -20.64 53.73 12.78
N LEU A 433 -21.17 52.57 13.17
CA LEU A 433 -22.21 52.48 14.21
C LEU A 433 -21.64 52.06 15.58
N GLY A 434 -20.33 51.89 15.72
CA GLY A 434 -19.70 51.46 16.98
C GLY A 434 -20.18 50.08 17.44
N LYS A 435 -20.45 49.17 16.49
CA LYS A 435 -20.96 47.80 16.76
C LYS A 435 -19.87 46.73 16.71
N CYS A 436 -18.59 47.13 16.63
CA CYS A 436 -17.46 46.22 16.74
C CYS A 436 -17.32 45.74 18.19
N GLN A 437 -17.24 44.43 18.39
CA GLN A 437 -17.01 43.87 19.71
C GLN A 437 -15.53 43.94 20.13
N SER A 438 -14.62 43.71 19.19
CA SER A 438 -13.17 43.72 19.42
C SER A 438 -12.42 44.15 18.15
N ASP A 439 -11.64 45.22 18.27
CA ASP A 439 -10.80 45.73 17.17
C ASP A 439 -9.70 44.73 16.78
N ASP A 440 -9.20 43.96 17.74
CA ASP A 440 -8.15 42.96 17.50
C ASP A 440 -8.68 41.78 16.67
N GLN A 441 -9.92 41.35 16.92
CA GLN A 441 -10.57 40.30 16.12
C GLN A 441 -10.84 40.78 14.68
N GLU A 442 -11.24 42.04 14.50
CA GLU A 442 -11.43 42.61 13.16
C GLU A 442 -10.10 42.69 12.39
N LYS A 443 -9.03 43.17 13.03
CA LYS A 443 -7.68 43.21 12.44
C LYS A 443 -7.16 41.81 12.12
N SER A 444 -7.39 40.83 13.01
CA SER A 444 -7.04 39.42 12.79
C SER A 444 -7.74 38.88 11.53
N MET A 445 -9.06 39.10 11.41
CA MET A 445 -9.82 38.63 10.24
C MET A 445 -9.32 39.27 8.93
N ILE A 446 -9.00 40.57 8.94
CA ILE A 446 -8.41 41.24 7.76
C ILE A 446 -7.03 40.65 7.43
N ALA A 447 -6.19 40.38 8.43
CA ALA A 447 -4.89 39.74 8.22
C ALA A 447 -5.02 38.35 7.58
N LYS A 448 -6.02 37.55 7.99
CA LYS A 448 -6.33 36.25 7.37
C LYS A 448 -6.75 36.42 5.89
N LEU A 449 -7.60 37.40 5.58
CA LEU A 449 -7.97 37.71 4.18
C LEU A 449 -6.77 38.19 3.34
N MET A 450 -5.88 38.99 3.95
CA MET A 450 -4.65 39.47 3.31
C MET A 450 -3.71 38.30 2.98
N ALA A 451 -3.61 37.29 3.85
CA ALA A 451 -2.80 36.11 3.59
C ALA A 451 -3.31 35.30 2.38
N GLU A 452 -4.63 35.26 2.17
CA GLU A 452 -5.25 34.49 1.08
C GLU A 452 -5.27 35.24 -0.27
N CYS A 453 -5.47 36.57 -0.27
CA CYS A 453 -5.69 37.36 -1.49
C CYS A 453 -4.64 38.46 -1.75
N GLY A 454 -3.71 38.67 -0.81
CA GLY A 454 -2.68 39.70 -0.87
C GLY A 454 -3.15 41.10 -0.45
N GLY A 455 -2.20 42.00 -0.21
CA GLY A 455 -2.46 43.33 0.34
C GLY A 455 -3.29 44.27 -0.55
N LEU A 456 -3.32 44.06 -1.87
CA LEU A 456 -4.18 44.86 -2.76
C LEU A 456 -5.67 44.65 -2.45
N PHE A 457 -6.06 43.41 -2.12
CA PHE A 457 -7.43 43.05 -1.78
C PHE A 457 -7.89 43.71 -0.48
N THR A 458 -7.02 43.77 0.54
CA THR A 458 -7.35 44.32 1.86
C THR A 458 -7.06 45.82 2.01
N SER A 459 -6.35 46.43 1.06
CA SER A 459 -5.93 47.84 1.10
C SER A 459 -7.02 48.83 1.50
N LYS A 460 -8.24 48.66 0.96
CA LYS A 460 -9.39 49.51 1.30
C LYS A 460 -9.89 49.27 2.72
N LEU A 461 -9.94 48.02 3.16
CA LEU A 461 -10.37 47.64 4.52
C LEU A 461 -9.40 48.19 5.58
N GLU A 462 -8.10 48.07 5.32
CA GLU A 462 -7.05 48.64 6.18
C GLU A 462 -7.11 50.17 6.20
N GLY A 463 -7.38 50.79 5.05
CA GLY A 463 -7.60 52.22 4.92
C GLY A 463 -8.77 52.72 5.77
N MET A 464 -9.88 51.97 5.84
CA MET A 464 -11.01 52.29 6.71
C MET A 464 -10.61 52.31 8.20
N PHE A 465 -9.74 51.41 8.64
CA PHE A 465 -9.21 51.43 10.02
C PHE A 465 -8.30 52.64 10.28
N LYS A 466 -7.46 53.01 9.31
CA LYS A 466 -6.62 54.22 9.40
C LYS A 466 -7.48 55.47 9.53
N ASP A 467 -8.53 55.59 8.72
CA ASP A 467 -9.48 56.70 8.79
C ASP A 467 -10.18 56.79 10.16
N MET A 468 -10.53 55.66 10.78
CA MET A 468 -11.09 55.65 12.13
C MET A 468 -10.09 56.12 13.20
N ALA A 469 -8.84 55.67 13.14
CA ALA A 469 -7.81 56.10 14.07
C ALA A 469 -7.50 57.61 13.92
N VAL A 470 -7.36 58.09 12.69
CA VAL A 470 -7.12 59.51 12.39
C VAL A 470 -8.32 60.35 12.83
N SER A 471 -9.54 59.92 12.54
CA SER A 471 -10.76 60.63 12.97
C SER A 471 -10.84 60.79 14.49
N SER A 472 -10.50 59.74 15.25
CA SER A 472 -10.46 59.82 16.72
C SER A 472 -9.40 60.81 17.21
N SER A 473 -8.18 60.77 16.64
CA SER A 473 -7.10 61.72 16.97
C SER A 473 -7.52 63.17 16.69
N LEU A 474 -8.13 63.43 15.53
CA LEU A 474 -8.63 64.76 15.16
C LEU A 474 -9.74 65.23 16.10
N MET A 475 -10.60 64.32 16.55
CA MET A 475 -11.64 64.64 17.51
C MET A 475 -11.05 64.97 18.89
N GLU A 476 -10.06 64.21 19.35
CA GLU A 476 -9.35 64.49 20.60
C GLU A 476 -8.63 65.85 20.56
N GLU A 477 -7.93 66.14 19.46
CA GLU A 477 -7.29 67.43 19.22
C GLU A 477 -8.29 68.59 19.21
N PHE A 478 -9.46 68.39 18.59
CA PHE A 478 -10.53 69.38 18.58
C PHE A 478 -11.09 69.62 19.99
N MET A 479 -11.38 68.56 20.74
CA MET A 479 -11.90 68.65 22.11
C MET A 479 -10.90 69.26 23.10
N ALA A 480 -9.59 69.14 22.82
CA ALA A 480 -8.52 69.70 23.65
C ALA A 480 -8.25 71.20 23.41
N ARG A 481 -8.90 71.84 22.43
CA ARG A 481 -8.74 73.28 22.17
C ARG A 481 -9.31 74.10 23.35
N ASN A 482 -8.49 74.99 23.90
CA ASN A 482 -8.83 75.81 25.09
C ASN A 482 -10.00 76.79 24.87
N GLU A 483 -10.36 77.10 23.63
CA GLU A 483 -11.42 78.06 23.25
C GLU A 483 -12.60 77.37 22.56
N MET A 484 -13.13 76.28 23.15
CA MET A 484 -14.29 75.59 22.59
C MET A 484 -15.59 76.39 22.82
N PRO A 485 -16.32 76.79 21.77
CA PRO A 485 -17.65 77.36 21.90
C PRO A 485 -18.61 76.35 22.53
N SER A 486 -19.62 76.80 23.28
CA SER A 486 -20.66 75.90 23.78
C SER A 486 -21.50 75.38 22.60
N LEU A 487 -21.26 74.12 22.22
CA LEU A 487 -21.91 73.48 21.07
C LEU A 487 -23.39 73.12 21.31
N GLY A 488 -23.83 73.09 22.57
CA GLY A 488 -25.20 72.70 22.94
C GLY A 488 -25.56 71.23 22.72
N LEU A 489 -24.60 70.41 22.23
CA LEU A 489 -24.75 68.98 21.97
C LEU A 489 -23.42 68.25 22.10
N GLU A 490 -23.49 66.92 22.20
CA GLU A 490 -22.33 66.04 22.16
C GLU A 490 -22.01 65.68 20.70
N LEU A 491 -20.90 66.23 20.17
CA LEU A 491 -20.50 66.08 18.77
C LEU A 491 -19.52 64.91 18.61
N TYR A 492 -19.76 64.06 17.62
CA TYR A 492 -18.81 63.04 17.17
C TYR A 492 -18.65 63.12 15.66
N VAL A 493 -17.48 63.54 15.17
CA VAL A 493 -17.21 63.63 13.73
C VAL A 493 -16.26 62.52 13.29
N ARG A 494 -16.55 61.94 12.11
CA ARG A 494 -15.72 60.92 11.48
C ARG A 494 -15.38 61.37 10.06
N VAL A 495 -14.10 61.57 9.79
CA VAL A 495 -13.57 61.98 8.50
C VAL A 495 -13.21 60.73 7.70
N LEU A 496 -13.85 60.56 6.55
CA LEU A 496 -13.73 59.34 5.74
C LEU A 496 -13.11 59.66 4.38
N THR A 497 -12.12 58.87 3.97
CA THR A 497 -11.47 59.04 2.67
C THR A 497 -12.38 58.53 1.54
N ILE A 498 -12.69 59.40 0.57
CA ILE A 498 -13.51 59.07 -0.60
C ILE A 498 -12.83 57.96 -1.41
N GLY A 499 -13.59 56.91 -1.74
CA GLY A 499 -13.11 55.76 -2.53
C GLY A 499 -12.67 54.54 -1.70
N LEU A 500 -12.34 54.72 -0.42
CA LEU A 500 -12.11 53.60 0.51
C LEU A 500 -13.44 53.05 1.04
N TRP A 501 -14.36 53.93 1.43
CA TRP A 501 -15.64 53.57 2.03
C TRP A 501 -16.72 53.32 0.96
N PRO A 502 -17.73 52.47 1.25
CA PRO A 502 -18.92 52.36 0.42
C PRO A 502 -19.66 53.71 0.36
N THR A 503 -19.78 54.30 -0.82
CA THR A 503 -20.51 55.56 -1.00
C THR A 503 -22.03 55.31 -1.02
N GLN A 504 -22.78 56.13 -0.29
CA GLN A 504 -24.24 56.16 -0.43
C GLN A 504 -24.59 57.01 -1.67
N SER A 505 -25.31 56.41 -2.62
CA SER A 505 -25.91 57.12 -3.74
C SER A 505 -27.04 58.00 -3.22
N SER A 506 -26.80 59.32 -3.23
CA SER A 506 -27.71 60.41 -2.85
C SER A 506 -28.08 60.51 -1.37
N SER A 507 -27.52 61.52 -0.70
CA SER A 507 -28.06 62.00 0.58
C SER A 507 -29.40 62.71 0.30
N PRO A 508 -30.51 62.32 0.93
CA PRO A 508 -31.73 63.13 0.88
C PRO A 508 -31.42 64.55 1.41
N ARG A 509 -32.07 65.58 0.86
CA ARG A 509 -31.98 66.93 1.44
C ARG A 509 -32.69 66.95 2.78
N VAL A 510 -31.94 66.69 3.86
CA VAL A 510 -32.43 66.72 5.23
C VAL A 510 -32.16 68.11 5.82
N SER A 511 -33.17 68.71 6.45
CA SER A 511 -32.99 69.91 7.25
C SER A 511 -32.46 69.51 8.62
N LEU A 512 -31.24 69.93 8.95
CA LEU A 512 -30.61 69.69 10.25
C LEU A 512 -31.04 70.77 11.26
N PRO A 513 -31.17 70.43 12.55
CA PRO A 513 -31.37 71.42 13.62
C PRO A 513 -30.28 72.50 13.64
N ALA A 514 -30.62 73.71 14.07
CA ALA A 514 -29.70 74.85 14.04
C ALA A 514 -28.43 74.61 14.89
N GLU A 515 -28.58 73.92 16.03
CA GLU A 515 -27.50 73.53 16.92
C GLU A 515 -26.53 72.55 16.24
N ALA A 516 -27.06 71.59 15.46
CA ALA A 516 -26.26 70.64 14.70
C ALA A 516 -25.49 71.31 13.54
N VAL A 517 -26.11 72.28 12.86
CA VAL A 517 -25.44 73.07 11.81
C VAL A 517 -24.34 73.93 12.41
N HIS A 518 -24.60 74.59 13.54
CA HIS A 518 -23.59 75.39 14.24
C HIS A 518 -22.40 74.52 14.66
N ALA A 519 -22.64 73.37 15.29
CA ALA A 519 -21.58 72.46 15.72
C ALA A 519 -20.76 71.90 14.56
N PHE A 520 -21.42 71.58 13.44
CA PHE A 520 -20.73 71.12 12.23
C PHE A 520 -19.81 72.19 11.62
N ASN A 521 -20.28 73.44 11.56
CA ASN A 521 -19.47 74.55 11.03
C ASN A 521 -18.26 74.84 11.93
N VAL A 522 -18.44 74.86 13.25
CA VAL A 522 -17.35 75.07 14.22
C VAL A 522 -16.28 73.98 14.12
N TYR A 523 -16.66 72.73 13.85
CA TYR A 523 -15.69 71.65 13.64
C TYR A 523 -14.98 71.73 12.27
N SER A 524 -15.68 72.26 11.26
CA SER A 524 -15.15 72.34 9.89
C SER A 524 -14.12 73.46 9.70
N GLU A 525 -14.17 74.50 10.53
CA GLU A 525 -13.21 75.60 10.63
C GLU A 525 -11.93 75.19 11.37
#